data_AF-R7S6S6-F1
#
_entry.id   AF-R7S6S6-F1
#
_cell.length_a   1.000
_cell.length_b   1.000
_cell.length_c   1.000
_cell.angle_alpha   90.00
_cell.angle_beta   90.00
_cell.angle_gamma   90.00
#
_symmetry.space_group_name_H-M   'P 1'
#
loop_
_entity.id
_entity.type
_entity.pdbx_description
1 polymer ?
#
loop_
_entity_poly.entity_id
_entity_poly.type
_entity_poly.pdbx_seq_one_letter_code
_entity_poly.pdbx_strand_id
1 'polypeptide(L)'
;MNMPKRYFKILRPFIAPDAQRAVKWDDFYRLFVNHFEFDVKRGKGRVHAFTPPTQGWVFAPKKFLAYKPKRPELTPTEVRDIRKTLKEVYGWGPNSFTGV
;
A
#
# COMPACT_ATOMS: atom_id res chain seq x y z
N MET A 1 15.80 -1.04 -2.13
CA MET A 1 15.12 -1.77 -1.03
C MET A 1 14.84 -3.17 -1.57
N ASN A 2 15.50 -4.22 -1.05
CA ASN A 2 15.27 -5.58 -1.52
C ASN A 2 13.87 -6.05 -1.07
N MET A 3 12.93 -6.14 -2.01
CA MET A 3 11.55 -6.55 -1.73
C MET A 3 11.39 -8.07 -1.95
N PRO A 4 11.01 -8.86 -0.92
CA PRO A 4 10.71 -10.27 -1.11
C PRO A 4 9.62 -10.49 -2.17
N LYS A 5 9.77 -11.53 -3.01
CA LYS A 5 8.81 -11.85 -4.09
C LYS A 5 7.35 -11.92 -3.62
N ARG A 6 7.11 -12.40 -2.39
CA ARG A 6 5.78 -12.45 -1.77
C ARG A 6 5.16 -11.04 -1.64
N TYR A 7 5.93 -10.08 -1.14
CA TYR A 7 5.48 -8.70 -0.96
C TYR A 7 5.32 -7.97 -2.29
N PHE A 8 6.20 -8.23 -3.26
CA PHE A 8 6.05 -7.65 -4.60
C PHE A 8 4.76 -8.12 -5.29
N LYS A 9 4.37 -9.39 -5.15
CA LYS A 9 3.08 -9.91 -5.67
C LYS A 9 1.84 -9.23 -5.05
N ILE A 10 1.97 -8.75 -3.81
CA ILE A 10 0.92 -8.00 -3.11
C ILE A 10 0.93 -6.53 -3.52
N LEU A 11 2.12 -5.94 -3.71
CA LEU A 11 2.29 -4.53 -4.08
C LEU A 11 1.91 -4.25 -5.55
N ARG A 12 2.20 -5.18 -6.47
CA ARG A 12 2.04 -4.98 -7.93
C ARG A 12 0.68 -4.39 -8.34
N PRO A 13 -0.48 -4.86 -7.84
CA PRO A 13 -1.78 -4.26 -8.16
C PRO A 13 -1.91 -2.77 -7.79
N PHE A 14 -1.17 -2.32 -6.77
CA PHE A 14 -1.17 -0.95 -6.26
C PHE A 14 -0.17 -0.03 -6.95
N ILE A 15 0.67 -0.55 -7.85
CA ILE A 15 1.67 0.24 -8.58
C ILE A 15 1.57 0.07 -10.11
N ALA A 16 0.98 -1.02 -10.59
CA ALA A 16 0.90 -1.37 -12.00
C ALA A 16 -0.57 -1.46 -12.49
N PRO A 17 -0.97 -0.72 -13.55
CA PRO A 17 -2.34 -0.72 -14.08
C PRO A 17 -2.85 -2.09 -14.52
N ASP A 18 -1.99 -2.85 -15.19
CA ASP A 18 -2.22 -4.19 -15.77
C ASP A 18 -2.47 -5.28 -14.72
N ALA A 19 -2.05 -5.03 -13.47
CA ALA A 19 -2.14 -6.01 -12.39
C ALA A 19 -3.35 -5.81 -11.46
N GLN A 20 -4.34 -5.03 -11.88
CA GLN A 20 -5.49 -4.67 -11.06
C GLN A 20 -6.40 -5.90 -10.78
N ARG A 21 -6.41 -6.36 -9.53
CA ARG A 21 -7.19 -7.50 -9.06
C ARG A 21 -7.64 -7.29 -7.61
N ALA A 22 -8.50 -8.18 -7.11
CA ALA A 22 -8.81 -8.20 -5.69
C ALA A 22 -7.58 -8.57 -4.86
N VAL A 23 -7.43 -7.95 -3.68
CA VAL A 23 -6.30 -8.18 -2.76
C VAL A 23 -6.83 -8.32 -1.35
N LYS A 24 -6.38 -9.34 -0.60
CA LYS A 24 -6.74 -9.49 0.81
C LYS A 24 -6.30 -8.27 1.62
N TRP A 25 -7.21 -7.72 2.40
CA TRP A 25 -6.91 -6.57 3.26
C TRP A 25 -5.75 -6.86 4.21
N ASP A 26 -5.69 -8.07 4.78
CA ASP A 26 -4.62 -8.48 5.69
C ASP A 26 -3.25 -8.54 5.00
N ASP A 27 -3.18 -9.01 3.75
CA ASP A 27 -1.93 -9.00 2.97
C ASP A 27 -1.48 -7.57 2.67
N PHE A 28 -2.41 -6.70 2.27
CA PHE A 28 -2.15 -5.26 2.08
C PHE A 28 -1.67 -4.63 3.39
N TYR A 29 -2.38 -4.83 4.49
CA TYR A 29 -2.04 -4.28 5.80
C TYR A 29 -0.64 -4.73 6.26
N ARG A 30 -0.35 -6.04 6.18
CA ARG A 30 0.94 -6.62 6.57
C ARG A 30 2.09 -6.16 5.68
N LEU A 31 1.85 -5.90 4.39
CA LEU A 31 2.86 -5.32 3.51
C LEU A 31 3.34 -3.96 4.07
N PHE A 32 2.41 -3.08 4.42
CA PHE A 32 2.78 -1.76 4.95
C PHE A 32 3.40 -1.82 6.33
N VAL A 33 2.87 -2.64 7.24
CA VAL A 33 3.40 -2.75 8.61
C VAL A 33 4.74 -3.50 8.65
N ASN A 34 4.85 -4.65 7.98
CA ASN A 34 5.98 -5.55 8.16
C ASN A 34 7.13 -5.31 7.17
N HIS A 35 6.85 -4.78 5.97
CA HIS A 35 7.89 -4.56 4.98
C HIS A 35 8.28 -3.09 4.85
N PHE A 36 7.30 -2.19 4.86
CA PHE A 36 7.56 -0.76 4.81
C PHE A 36 7.64 -0.09 6.18
N GLU A 37 7.39 -0.83 7.25
CA GLU A 37 7.51 -0.37 8.65
C GLU A 37 6.62 0.85 8.96
N PHE A 38 5.43 0.90 8.35
CA PHE A 38 4.46 1.96 8.62
C PHE A 38 3.82 1.78 10.00
N ASP A 39 3.68 2.88 10.73
CA ASP A 39 2.77 2.96 11.88
C ASP A 39 1.34 3.09 11.37
N VAL A 40 0.47 2.13 11.74
CA VAL A 40 -0.92 2.11 11.29
C VAL A 40 -1.87 2.30 12.46
N LYS A 41 -2.53 3.46 12.50
CA LYS A 41 -3.50 3.80 13.54
C LYS A 41 -4.92 3.67 13.02
N ARG A 42 -5.77 2.96 13.77
CA ARG A 42 -7.21 2.89 13.49
C ARG A 42 -7.86 4.20 13.89
N GLY A 43 -8.47 4.89 12.93
CA GLY A 43 -9.28 6.08 13.15
C GLY A 43 -10.75 5.75 13.44
N LYS A 44 -11.62 6.77 13.36
CA LYS A 44 -13.07 6.58 13.50
C LYS A 44 -13.61 5.66 12.39
N GLY A 45 -14.46 4.71 12.77
CA GLY A 45 -15.08 3.76 11.86
C GLY A 45 -14.11 2.69 11.33
N ARG A 46 -14.00 2.61 10.00
CA ARG A 46 -13.16 1.64 9.27
C ARG A 46 -11.94 2.29 8.62
N VAL A 47 -11.61 3.51 9.01
CA VAL A 47 -10.46 4.24 8.47
C VAL A 47 -9.19 3.83 9.20
N HIS A 48 -8.15 3.52 8.44
CA HIS A 48 -6.80 3.25 8.93
C HIS A 48 -5.86 4.30 8.36
N ALA A 49 -5.12 4.97 9.24
CA ALA A 49 -4.09 5.94 8.87
C ALA A 49 -2.73 5.26 8.83
N PHE A 50 -2.12 5.22 7.65
CA PHE A 50 -0.83 4.61 7.37
C PHE A 50 0.23 5.71 7.37
N THR A 51 1.09 5.73 8.39
CA THR A 51 2.14 6.72 8.57
C THR A 51 3.49 6.09 8.25
N PRO A 52 4.25 6.61 7.26
CA PRO A 52 5.57 6.07 6.95
C PRO A 52 6.56 6.27 8.10
N PRO A 53 7.63 5.47 8.19
CA PRO A 53 8.71 5.73 9.12
C PRO A 53 9.38 7.08 8.82
N THR A 54 9.89 7.74 9.85
CA THR A 54 10.56 9.06 9.72
C THR A 54 12.03 8.93 9.33
N GLN A 55 12.69 7.81 9.68
CA GLN A 55 14.10 7.57 9.44
C GLN A 55 14.29 6.50 8.35
N GLY A 56 15.23 6.72 7.41
CA GLY A 56 15.53 5.78 6.33
C GLY A 56 14.46 5.67 5.23
N TRP A 57 13.38 6.45 5.34
CA TRP A 57 12.31 6.49 4.34
C TRP A 57 12.73 7.32 3.11
N VAL A 58 12.76 6.67 1.96
CA VAL A 58 13.26 7.26 0.70
C VAL A 58 12.19 8.05 -0.05
N PHE A 59 10.92 7.92 0.35
CA PHE A 59 9.80 8.65 -0.24
C PHE A 59 9.35 9.81 0.67
N ALA A 60 8.40 10.63 0.21
CA ALA A 60 7.84 11.69 1.06
C ALA A 60 7.24 11.10 2.35
N PRO A 61 7.46 11.71 3.54
CA PRO A 61 6.96 11.20 4.82
C PRO A 61 5.48 11.59 5.06
N LYS A 62 4.66 11.54 4.01
CA LYS A 62 3.24 11.87 4.09
C LYS A 62 2.46 10.61 4.45
N LYS A 63 1.57 10.69 5.45
CA LYS A 63 0.63 9.60 5.75
C LYS A 63 -0.49 9.53 4.70
N PHE A 64 -1.08 8.36 4.50
CA PHE A 64 -2.31 8.19 3.71
C PHE A 64 -3.39 7.46 4.52
N LEU A 65 -4.63 7.54 4.03
CA LEU A 65 -5.78 6.88 4.64
C LEU A 65 -6.26 5.76 3.73
N ALA A 66 -6.57 4.60 4.31
CA ALA A 66 -7.27 3.53 3.61
C ALA A 66 -8.44 3.00 4.45
N TYR A 67 -9.51 2.62 3.77
CA TYR A 67 -10.72 2.11 4.39
C TYR A 67 -10.67 0.59 4.43
N LYS A 68 -10.74 0.01 5.63
CA LYS A 68 -10.88 -1.44 5.80
C LYS A 68 -12.24 -1.89 5.23
N PRO A 69 -12.25 -2.80 4.23
CA PRO A 69 -13.50 -3.30 3.67
C PRO A 69 -14.27 -4.15 4.71
N LYS A 70 -15.59 -4.26 4.55
CA LYS A 70 -16.41 -5.19 5.36
C LYS A 70 -16.11 -6.66 5.01
N ARG A 71 -15.73 -6.88 3.76
CA ARG A 71 -15.28 -8.17 3.19
C ARG A 71 -13.78 -8.35 3.46
N PRO A 72 -13.25 -9.58 3.36
CA PRO A 72 -11.82 -9.85 3.59
C PRO A 72 -10.90 -9.22 2.52
N GLU A 73 -11.44 -8.78 1.39
CA GLU A 73 -10.67 -8.34 0.22
C GLU A 73 -11.03 -6.93 -0.24
N LEU A 74 -10.01 -6.19 -0.65
CA LEU A 74 -10.12 -4.99 -1.45
C LEU A 74 -10.55 -5.39 -2.87
N THR A 75 -11.61 -4.78 -3.37
CA THR A 75 -12.03 -4.90 -4.77
C THR A 75 -11.03 -4.27 -5.72
N PRO A 76 -11.05 -4.65 -7.01
CA PRO A 76 -10.28 -3.96 -8.04
C PRO A 76 -10.46 -2.45 -8.03
N THR A 77 -11.67 -1.94 -7.75
CA THR A 77 -11.94 -0.50 -7.64
C THR A 77 -11.22 0.14 -6.45
N GLU A 78 -11.33 -0.44 -5.25
CA GLU A 78 -10.62 0.07 -4.07
C GLU A 78 -9.10 0.00 -4.24
N VAL A 79 -8.59 -1.07 -4.86
CA VAL A 79 -7.16 -1.21 -5.19
C VAL A 79 -6.71 -0.09 -6.14
N ARG A 80 -7.51 0.26 -7.14
CA ARG A 80 -7.23 1.39 -8.04
C ARG A 80 -7.23 2.73 -7.32
N ASP A 81 -8.17 2.94 -6.40
CA ASP A 81 -8.24 4.19 -5.66
C ASP A 81 -7.04 4.33 -4.71
N ILE A 82 -6.67 3.25 -4.02
CA ILE A 82 -5.42 3.19 -3.24
C ILE A 82 -4.20 3.42 -4.13
N ARG A 83 -4.12 2.81 -5.32
CA ARG A 83 -3.04 3.06 -6.29
C ARG A 83 -2.91 4.54 -6.64
N LYS A 84 -4.03 5.22 -6.92
CA LYS A 84 -4.02 6.68 -7.18
C LYS A 84 -3.46 7.43 -5.98
N THR A 85 -3.94 7.13 -4.77
CA THR A 85 -3.43 7.74 -3.55
C THR A 85 -1.94 7.52 -3.36
N LEU A 86 -1.42 6.29 -3.55
CA LEU A 86 0.01 6.00 -3.41
C LEU A 86 0.85 6.71 -4.47
N LYS A 87 0.34 6.83 -5.70
CA LYS A 87 0.97 7.62 -6.76
C LYS A 87 1.01 9.11 -6.40
N GLU A 88 -0.07 9.66 -5.89
CA GLU A 88 -0.14 11.08 -5.50
C GLU A 88 0.72 11.41 -4.28
N VAL A 89 0.72 10.53 -3.28
CA VAL A 89 1.41 10.76 -2.00
C VAL A 89 2.91 10.48 -2.11
N TYR A 90 3.30 9.42 -2.83
CA TYR A 90 4.70 8.94 -2.89
C TYR A 90 5.31 8.90 -4.29
N GLY A 91 4.55 9.18 -5.35
CA GLY A 91 5.02 8.99 -6.72
C GLY A 91 5.10 7.53 -7.14
N TRP A 92 4.48 6.61 -6.40
CA TRP A 92 4.57 5.17 -6.68
C TRP A 92 3.89 4.80 -8.01
N GLY A 93 4.60 4.00 -8.80
CA GLY A 93 4.19 3.50 -10.10
C GLY A 93 4.97 2.25 -10.51
N PRO A 94 4.82 1.78 -11.75
CA PRO A 94 5.36 0.50 -12.18
C PRO A 94 6.87 0.38 -11.98
N ASN A 95 7.59 1.50 -12.14
CA ASN A 95 9.05 1.58 -12.07
C ASN A 95 9.59 2.01 -10.70
N SER A 96 8.73 2.22 -9.70
CA SER A 96 9.17 2.68 -8.38
C SER A 96 9.96 1.63 -7.60
N PHE A 97 9.88 0.37 -8.04
CA PHE A 97 10.48 -0.79 -7.37
C PHE A 97 11.16 -1.74 -8.36
N THR A 98 11.55 -1.28 -9.56
CA THR A 98 12.15 -2.10 -10.63
C THR A 98 13.66 -2.32 -10.50
N GLY A 99 14.27 -1.91 -9.39
CA GLY A 99 15.69 -2.13 -9.09
C GLY A 99 15.97 -3.36 -8.21
N VAL A 100 15.18 -4.43 -8.34
CA VAL A 100 15.34 -5.69 -7.60
C VAL A 100 15.66 -6.82 -8.57
#